data_AF-A0A7J7HSG0-F1
#
_entry.id   AF-A0A7J7HSG0-F1
#
_cell.length_a   1.000
_cell.length_b   1.000
_cell.length_c   1.000
_cell.angle_alpha   90.00
_cell.angle_beta   90.00
_cell.angle_gamma   90.00
#
_symmetry.space_group_name_H-M   'P 1'
#
loop_
_entity.id
_entity.type
_entity.pdbx_description
1 polymer ?
#
loop_
_entity_poly.entity_id
_entity_poly.type
_entity_poly.pdbx_seq_one_letter_code
_entity_poly.pdbx_strand_id
1 'polypeptide(L)'
;MHALSLNFFPSITLSRSVLKLRTMSEEQNGKPEERAWPELKLPDLLFTDTVRGLHEAIETEWDSLQRSACQTAAGRALWKHVIHDPHAELLAGEPFLRSLYEKIKKDRHNNAREVSRVMLAVRTLWFDEKIEAALSSFNGRAAQVVLLGAGMDARAYRLSCLKESNVFEVDLPEVLQTKTTILQAATESTNDHQHVMMTSKSLNRVAADIRDKDWLQKLQISGFDPEKNTVWVLEGILYYLSHSHAMEVLKIIANNCTLTQTVLLADFMNKPSTTLSSSVFHFYSDWPDHLLPSLGFSDVKLSQIGDPDAHFRLLHDPLNLFNKLRSLPRSLQTHPDDGTPCCRLYLVQASGSPNQTIP
;
A
#
# COMPACT_ATOMS: atom_id res chain seq x y z
N MET A 1 6.15 -20.32 -17.82
CA MET A 1 6.88 -19.26 -17.10
C MET A 1 5.87 -18.54 -16.24
N HIS A 2 5.84 -18.84 -14.93
CA HIS A 2 4.83 -18.32 -14.01
C HIS A 2 5.31 -17.00 -13.41
N ALA A 3 4.57 -15.92 -13.66
CA ALA A 3 4.77 -14.65 -12.99
C ALA A 3 4.51 -14.84 -11.48
N LEU A 4 5.52 -14.54 -10.67
CA LEU A 4 5.46 -14.50 -9.22
C LEU A 4 4.52 -13.36 -8.79
N SER A 5 3.25 -13.71 -8.64
CA SER A 5 2.30 -12.95 -7.83
C SER A 5 2.88 -12.81 -6.44
N LEU A 6 2.84 -11.60 -5.87
CA LEU A 6 3.01 -11.31 -4.44
C LEU A 6 1.95 -12.10 -3.64
N ASN A 7 2.15 -13.40 -3.54
CA ASN A 7 1.46 -14.33 -2.67
C ASN A 7 2.23 -14.29 -1.37
N PHE A 8 1.84 -13.39 -0.47
CA PHE A 8 2.37 -13.43 0.89
C PHE A 8 1.90 -14.64 1.69
N PHE A 9 1.09 -15.55 1.11
CA PHE A 9 0.68 -16.81 1.75
C PHE A 9 0.65 -17.97 0.75
N PRO A 10 1.31 -19.12 1.03
CA PRO A 10 1.04 -20.35 0.33
C PRO A 10 -0.33 -20.90 0.76
N SER A 11 -1.14 -21.34 -0.20
CA SER A 11 -2.30 -22.18 0.08
C SER A 11 -1.82 -23.47 0.74
N ILE A 12 -2.09 -23.64 2.04
CA ILE A 12 -1.83 -24.91 2.73
C ILE A 12 -2.88 -25.92 2.24
N THR A 13 -2.46 -26.83 1.37
CA THR A 13 -3.20 -28.04 1.04
C THR A 13 -3.01 -29.03 2.21
N LEU A 14 -3.93 -29.05 3.17
CA LEU A 14 -3.93 -30.09 4.19
C LEU A 14 -4.42 -31.42 3.58
N SER A 15 -3.51 -32.38 3.53
CA SER A 15 -3.77 -33.78 3.19
C SER A 15 -4.85 -34.37 4.10
N ARG A 16 -5.85 -35.03 3.49
CA ARG A 16 -6.92 -35.74 4.21
C ARG A 16 -6.32 -36.93 4.96
N SER A 17 -6.52 -36.98 6.28
CA SER A 17 -6.37 -38.22 7.07
C SER A 17 -7.43 -38.26 8.18
N VAL A 18 -8.43 -39.09 7.91
CA VAL A 18 -9.41 -39.79 8.75
C VAL A 18 -9.36 -39.56 10.28
N LEU A 19 -10.47 -39.07 10.83
CA LEU A 19 -11.07 -39.61 12.05
C LEU A 19 -12.60 -39.54 11.96
N LYS A 20 -13.21 -40.73 11.96
CA LYS A 20 -14.65 -40.99 12.00
C LYS A 20 -15.04 -41.16 13.45
N LEU A 21 -16.08 -40.47 13.93
CA LEU A 21 -17.10 -41.05 14.83
C LEU A 21 -18.35 -40.16 14.93
N ARG A 22 -19.49 -40.87 14.96
CA ARG A 22 -20.94 -40.52 14.86
C ARG A 22 -21.41 -39.39 15.82
N THR A 23 -22.54 -38.69 15.61
CA THR A 23 -23.94 -39.17 15.46
C THR A 23 -24.88 -38.05 14.96
N MET A 24 -26.06 -38.43 14.46
CA MET A 24 -27.09 -37.63 13.77
C MET A 24 -27.96 -36.74 14.69
N SER A 25 -28.32 -35.55 14.18
CA SER A 25 -29.70 -35.02 14.15
C SER A 25 -29.79 -33.79 13.22
N GLU A 26 -30.47 -33.95 12.09
CA GLU A 26 -31.12 -32.90 11.29
C GLU A 26 -32.17 -32.18 12.19
N GLU A 27 -32.59 -30.93 12.04
CA GLU A 27 -32.49 -29.94 10.98
C GLU A 27 -32.95 -28.56 11.55
N GLN A 28 -32.82 -27.51 10.74
CA GLN A 28 -33.26 -26.12 10.94
C GLN A 28 -32.29 -25.18 11.66
N ASN A 29 -31.29 -24.74 10.89
CA ASN A 29 -30.89 -23.33 10.92
C ASN A 29 -30.67 -22.89 9.47
N GLY A 30 -31.47 -21.92 9.03
CA GLY A 30 -31.36 -21.31 7.71
C GLY A 30 -29.93 -20.82 7.49
N LYS A 31 -29.25 -21.37 6.48
CA LYS A 31 -28.00 -20.79 6.00
C LYS A 31 -28.32 -19.34 5.57
N PRO A 32 -27.56 -18.33 6.01
CA PRO A 32 -27.68 -17.02 5.39
C PRO A 32 -27.36 -17.21 3.90
N GLU A 33 -28.27 -16.78 3.03
CA GLU A 33 -28.01 -16.71 1.59
C GLU A 33 -26.71 -15.94 1.38
N GLU A 34 -25.66 -16.69 1.03
CA GLU A 34 -24.36 -16.15 0.74
C GLU A 34 -24.52 -15.36 -0.56
N ARG A 35 -24.76 -14.04 -0.44
CA ARG A 35 -24.91 -13.15 -1.60
C ARG A 35 -23.72 -13.40 -2.52
N ALA A 36 -24.00 -13.92 -3.71
CA ALA A 36 -22.99 -14.19 -4.73
C ALA A 36 -22.08 -12.95 -4.87
N TRP A 37 -20.76 -13.18 -4.89
CA TRP A 37 -19.80 -12.09 -5.09
C TRP A 37 -20.17 -11.35 -6.38
N PRO A 38 -20.31 -10.01 -6.35
CA PRO A 38 -20.85 -9.26 -7.49
C PRO A 38 -20.02 -9.52 -8.74
N GLU A 39 -20.69 -9.67 -9.88
CA GLU A 39 -20.03 -9.83 -11.17
C GLU A 39 -19.06 -8.66 -11.43
N LEU A 40 -17.85 -8.99 -11.93
CA LEU A 40 -16.85 -7.99 -12.28
C LEU A 40 -17.32 -7.19 -13.50
N LYS A 41 -17.78 -5.97 -13.25
CA LYS A 41 -18.03 -4.98 -14.30
C LYS A 41 -16.80 -4.10 -14.46
N LEU A 42 -16.23 -4.09 -15.66
CA LEU A 42 -15.05 -3.31 -15.99
C LEU A 42 -15.46 -2.01 -16.70
N PRO A 43 -14.80 -0.87 -16.42
CA PRO A 43 -15.03 0.37 -17.14
C PRO A 43 -14.76 0.23 -18.65
N ASP A 44 -15.68 0.75 -19.49
CA ASP A 44 -15.52 0.73 -20.97
C ASP A 44 -14.22 1.40 -21.42
N LEU A 45 -13.77 2.41 -20.67
CA LEU A 45 -12.54 3.15 -20.94
C LEU A 45 -11.29 2.26 -20.98
N LEU A 46 -11.26 1.14 -20.24
CA LEU A 46 -10.17 0.17 -20.29
C LEU A 46 -9.96 -0.44 -21.68
N PHE A 47 -11.00 -0.43 -22.52
CA PHE A 47 -10.99 -1.04 -23.85
C PHE A 47 -10.76 -0.02 -24.98
N THR A 48 -10.54 1.25 -24.65
CA THR A 48 -10.08 2.23 -25.64
C THR A 48 -8.65 1.90 -26.10
N ASP A 49 -8.33 2.20 -27.37
CA ASP A 49 -7.02 1.88 -27.94
C ASP A 49 -5.86 2.45 -27.12
N THR A 50 -6.00 3.68 -26.63
CA THR A 50 -4.99 4.34 -25.80
C THR A 50 -4.75 3.60 -24.49
N VAL A 51 -5.80 3.32 -23.70
CA VAL A 51 -5.65 2.69 -22.38
C VAL A 51 -5.23 1.24 -22.51
N ARG A 52 -5.80 0.51 -23.48
CA ARG A 52 -5.43 -0.88 -23.76
C ARG A 52 -3.96 -0.98 -24.16
N GLY A 53 -3.48 -0.14 -25.09
CA GLY A 53 -2.09 -0.16 -25.52
C GLY A 53 -1.10 0.14 -24.38
N LEU A 54 -1.46 1.03 -23.45
CA LEU A 54 -0.63 1.30 -22.27
C LEU A 54 -0.55 0.10 -21.32
N HIS A 55 -1.66 -0.60 -21.08
CA HIS A 55 -1.65 -1.80 -20.24
C HIS A 55 -0.95 -2.99 -20.92
N GLU A 56 -1.03 -3.12 -22.24
CA GLU A 56 -0.22 -4.09 -23.00
C GLU A 56 1.28 -3.80 -22.87
N ALA A 57 1.69 -2.52 -22.94
CA ALA A 57 3.07 -2.12 -22.70
C ALA A 57 3.51 -2.40 -21.25
N ILE A 58 2.66 -2.12 -20.25
CA ILE A 58 2.92 -2.49 -18.85
C ILE A 58 3.16 -4.01 -18.72
N GLU A 59 2.36 -4.85 -19.36
CA GLU A 59 2.51 -6.29 -19.23
C GLU A 59 3.82 -6.80 -19.83
N THR A 60 4.22 -6.24 -20.97
CA THR A 60 5.35 -6.72 -21.78
C THR A 60 6.69 -6.09 -21.41
N GLU A 61 6.72 -4.80 -21.06
CA GLU A 61 7.95 -4.04 -20.88
C GLU A 61 8.32 -3.86 -19.41
N TRP A 62 7.34 -3.74 -18.51
CA TRP A 62 7.63 -3.46 -17.11
C TRP A 62 8.16 -4.69 -16.38
N ASP A 63 9.05 -4.47 -15.42
CA ASP A 63 9.53 -5.52 -14.53
C ASP A 63 8.47 -5.91 -13.48
N SER A 64 8.79 -6.87 -12.61
CA SER A 64 7.87 -7.30 -11.54
C SER A 64 7.58 -6.21 -10.50
N LEU A 65 8.55 -5.32 -10.23
CA LEU A 65 8.41 -4.25 -9.26
C LEU A 65 7.43 -3.19 -9.80
N GLN A 66 7.66 -2.70 -11.02
CA GLN A 66 6.80 -1.73 -11.67
C GLN A 66 5.36 -2.27 -11.81
N ARG A 67 5.17 -3.53 -12.25
CA ARG A 67 3.83 -4.17 -12.33
C ARG A 67 3.15 -4.32 -10.95
N SER A 68 3.90 -4.31 -9.85
CA SER A 68 3.30 -4.36 -8.51
C SER A 68 2.44 -3.12 -8.20
N ALA A 69 2.68 -1.99 -8.89
CA ALA A 69 1.87 -0.79 -8.79
C ALA A 69 0.43 -1.04 -9.32
N CYS A 70 0.29 -1.65 -10.50
CA CYS A 70 -1.02 -2.01 -11.07
C CYS A 70 -1.73 -3.09 -10.24
N GLN A 71 -0.99 -4.05 -9.71
CA GLN A 71 -1.51 -5.04 -8.77
C GLN A 71 -2.08 -4.40 -7.49
N THR A 72 -1.42 -3.35 -6.99
CA THR A 72 -1.86 -2.61 -5.81
C THR A 72 -3.12 -1.80 -6.11
N ALA A 73 -3.18 -1.14 -7.28
CA ALA A 73 -4.39 -0.48 -7.76
C ALA A 73 -5.56 -1.47 -7.91
N ALA A 74 -5.33 -2.68 -8.44
CA ALA A 74 -6.36 -3.71 -8.54
C ALA A 74 -6.92 -4.10 -7.15
N GLY A 75 -6.05 -4.15 -6.14
CA GLY A 75 -6.46 -4.35 -4.75
C GLY A 75 -7.41 -3.26 -4.27
N ARG A 76 -7.07 -1.98 -4.49
CA ARG A 76 -7.95 -0.88 -4.11
C ARG A 76 -9.28 -0.90 -4.86
N ALA A 77 -9.25 -1.18 -6.15
CA ALA A 77 -10.43 -1.29 -7.00
C ALA A 77 -11.41 -2.38 -6.54
N LEU A 78 -10.92 -3.59 -6.22
CA LEU A 78 -11.80 -4.70 -5.83
C LEU A 78 -12.24 -4.65 -4.36
N TRP A 79 -11.57 -3.84 -3.54
CA TRP A 79 -12.00 -3.51 -2.18
C TRP A 79 -12.80 -2.20 -2.12
N LYS A 80 -13.45 -1.80 -3.22
CA LYS A 80 -14.19 -0.52 -3.33
C LYS A 80 -15.36 -0.29 -2.36
N HIS A 81 -15.82 -1.35 -1.68
CA HIS A 81 -16.82 -1.22 -0.62
C HIS A 81 -16.27 -0.55 0.65
N VAL A 82 -14.95 -0.50 0.81
CA VAL A 82 -14.25 0.14 1.93
C VAL A 82 -13.26 1.21 1.47
N ILE A 83 -12.63 1.05 0.30
CA ILE A 83 -11.72 2.04 -0.28
C ILE A 83 -12.43 2.82 -1.38
N HIS A 84 -12.55 4.13 -1.20
CA HIS A 84 -13.02 5.00 -2.27
C HIS A 84 -11.86 5.52 -3.12
N ASP A 85 -11.48 4.75 -4.15
CA ASP A 85 -10.50 5.15 -5.17
C ASP A 85 -11.12 5.00 -6.57
N PRO A 86 -11.69 6.07 -7.14
CA PRO A 86 -12.38 6.02 -8.44
C PRO A 86 -11.43 5.78 -9.61
N HIS A 87 -10.12 5.97 -9.43
CA HIS A 87 -9.13 5.79 -10.49
C HIS A 87 -8.49 4.40 -10.46
N ALA A 88 -8.66 3.65 -9.38
CA ALA A 88 -8.00 2.37 -9.17
C ALA A 88 -8.31 1.34 -10.26
N GLU A 89 -9.56 1.24 -10.76
CA GLU A 89 -9.91 0.28 -11.81
C GLU A 89 -9.14 0.57 -13.10
N LEU A 90 -9.08 1.83 -13.51
CA LEU A 90 -8.40 2.24 -14.73
C LEU A 90 -6.87 2.10 -14.61
N LEU A 91 -6.31 2.51 -13.48
CA LEU A 91 -4.88 2.39 -13.18
C LEU A 91 -4.43 0.94 -13.01
N ALA A 92 -5.32 0.05 -12.60
CA ALA A 92 -5.04 -1.37 -12.43
C ALA A 92 -4.91 -2.09 -13.78
N GLY A 93 -5.79 -1.79 -14.74
CA GLY A 93 -5.87 -2.53 -15.98
C GLY A 93 -6.67 -3.83 -15.87
N GLU A 94 -7.27 -4.23 -16.99
CA GLU A 94 -8.13 -5.41 -17.08
C GLU A 94 -7.45 -6.73 -16.63
N PRO A 95 -6.19 -7.02 -17.02
CA PRO A 95 -5.54 -8.28 -16.66
C PRO A 95 -5.37 -8.45 -15.15
N PHE A 96 -4.95 -7.38 -14.47
CA PHE A 96 -4.74 -7.40 -13.02
C PHE A 96 -6.05 -7.44 -12.25
N LEU A 97 -7.09 -6.75 -12.73
CA LEU A 97 -8.43 -6.80 -12.14
C LEU A 97 -9.04 -8.20 -12.24
N ARG A 98 -9.03 -8.82 -13.43
CA ARG A 98 -9.59 -10.16 -13.63
C ARG A 98 -8.85 -11.21 -12.80
N SER A 99 -7.51 -11.19 -12.85
CA SER A 99 -6.67 -12.12 -12.10
C SER A 99 -6.97 -12.07 -10.60
N LEU A 100 -7.05 -10.86 -10.04
CA LEU A 100 -7.36 -10.70 -8.62
C LEU A 100 -8.81 -11.05 -8.29
N TYR A 101 -9.76 -10.69 -9.16
CA TYR A 101 -11.18 -10.99 -8.95
C TYR A 101 -11.42 -12.49 -8.84
N GLU A 102 -10.86 -13.28 -9.75
CA GLU A 102 -10.97 -14.74 -9.69
C GLU A 102 -10.31 -15.31 -8.43
N LYS A 103 -9.20 -14.71 -7.97
CA LYS A 103 -8.58 -15.08 -6.70
C LYS A 103 -9.48 -14.80 -5.50
N ILE A 104 -10.05 -13.60 -5.40
CA ILE A 104 -11.00 -13.23 -4.32
C ILE A 104 -12.24 -14.13 -4.35
N LYS A 105 -12.78 -14.41 -5.53
CA LYS A 105 -13.92 -15.31 -5.72
C LYS A 105 -13.60 -16.72 -5.23
N LYS A 106 -12.41 -17.25 -5.56
CA LYS A 106 -11.92 -18.55 -5.09
C LYS A 106 -11.74 -18.58 -3.56
N ASP A 107 -11.16 -17.54 -2.98
CA ASP A 107 -10.94 -17.44 -1.52
C ASP A 107 -12.28 -17.48 -0.78
N ARG A 108 -13.27 -16.72 -1.27
CA ARG A 108 -14.64 -16.70 -0.72
C ARG A 108 -15.33 -18.05 -0.85
N HIS A 109 -15.30 -18.65 -2.05
CA HIS A 109 -15.90 -19.96 -2.28
C HIS A 109 -15.32 -21.05 -1.36
N ASN A 110 -14.03 -20.95 -1.03
CA ASN A 110 -13.36 -21.90 -0.15
C ASN A 110 -13.47 -21.52 1.35
N ASN A 111 -14.22 -20.48 1.71
CA ASN A 111 -14.29 -19.93 3.08
C ASN A 111 -12.89 -19.70 3.67
N ALA A 112 -11.99 -19.11 2.88
CA ALA A 112 -10.64 -18.79 3.31
C ALA A 112 -10.71 -17.82 4.51
N ARG A 113 -9.87 -18.08 5.52
CA ARG A 113 -9.75 -17.21 6.72
C ARG A 113 -9.19 -15.82 6.40
N GLU A 114 -8.60 -15.68 5.22
CA GLU A 114 -8.10 -14.43 4.67
C GLU A 114 -8.52 -14.31 3.22
N VAL A 115 -9.18 -13.21 2.88
CA VAL A 115 -9.53 -12.86 1.50
C VAL A 115 -8.37 -12.09 0.89
N SER A 116 -7.96 -12.46 -0.33
CA SER A 116 -6.86 -11.82 -1.04
C SER A 116 -6.91 -10.30 -0.99
N ARG A 117 -5.76 -9.71 -0.64
CA ARG A 117 -5.51 -8.27 -0.54
C ARG A 117 -6.27 -7.53 0.56
N VAL A 118 -6.85 -8.22 1.56
CA VAL A 118 -7.40 -7.55 2.75
C VAL A 118 -6.36 -6.70 3.48
N MET A 119 -5.11 -7.18 3.58
CA MET A 119 -4.01 -6.41 4.14
C MET A 119 -3.76 -5.11 3.38
N LEU A 120 -3.82 -5.15 2.04
CA LEU A 120 -3.64 -3.98 1.21
C LEU A 120 -4.77 -2.97 1.44
N ALA A 121 -6.00 -3.46 1.65
CA ALA A 121 -7.12 -2.60 1.99
C ALA A 121 -6.89 -1.87 3.32
N VAL A 122 -6.50 -2.62 4.37
CA VAL A 122 -6.09 -2.07 5.66
C VAL A 122 -4.96 -1.06 5.51
N ARG A 123 -3.92 -1.39 4.72
CA ARG A 123 -2.77 -0.50 4.49
C ARG A 123 -3.20 0.82 3.86
N THR A 124 -3.95 0.78 2.77
CA THR A 124 -4.44 2.00 2.11
C THR A 124 -5.24 2.88 3.07
N LEU A 125 -6.18 2.30 3.82
CA LEU A 125 -7.00 3.03 4.79
C LEU A 125 -6.17 3.65 5.93
N TRP A 126 -5.18 2.90 6.43
CA TRP A 126 -4.26 3.39 7.46
C TRP A 126 -3.48 4.60 6.96
N PHE A 127 -2.87 4.52 5.78
CA PHE A 127 -2.13 5.64 5.21
C PHE A 127 -3.03 6.85 4.95
N ASP A 128 -4.25 6.65 4.45
CA ASP A 128 -5.21 7.74 4.22
C ASP A 128 -5.55 8.46 5.55
N GLU A 129 -5.90 7.71 6.59
CA GLU A 129 -6.20 8.25 7.92
C GLU A 129 -4.99 8.98 8.54
N LYS A 130 -3.77 8.42 8.41
CA LYS A 130 -2.57 9.05 8.95
C LYS A 130 -2.13 10.29 8.18
N ILE A 131 -2.33 10.34 6.86
CA ILE A 131 -2.08 11.57 6.09
C ILE A 131 -3.01 12.68 6.57
N GLU A 132 -4.30 12.40 6.71
CA GLU A 132 -5.28 13.38 7.21
C GLU A 132 -4.96 13.86 8.63
N ALA A 133 -4.62 12.93 9.54
CA ALA A 133 -4.24 13.26 10.91
C ALA A 133 -2.95 14.10 10.97
N ALA A 134 -1.93 13.74 10.19
CA ALA A 134 -0.67 14.47 10.11
C ALA A 134 -0.87 15.90 9.61
N LEU A 135 -1.65 16.08 8.54
CA LEU A 135 -1.96 17.41 8.00
C LEU A 135 -2.76 18.26 8.99
N SER A 136 -3.73 17.66 9.69
CA SER A 136 -4.50 18.34 10.73
C SER A 136 -3.61 18.81 11.90
N SER A 137 -2.55 18.05 12.22
CA SER A 137 -1.60 18.40 13.30
C SER A 137 -0.75 19.64 12.99
N PHE A 138 -0.66 20.06 11.72
CA PHE A 138 0.09 21.25 11.33
C PHE A 138 -0.65 22.58 11.60
N ASN A 139 -1.83 22.55 12.25
CA ASN A 139 -2.57 23.72 12.72
C ASN A 139 -2.84 24.77 11.62
N GLY A 140 -3.21 24.33 10.41
CA GLY A 140 -3.54 25.20 9.29
C GLY A 140 -2.34 25.84 8.58
N ARG A 141 -1.11 25.47 8.95
CA ARG A 141 0.10 25.86 8.20
C ARG A 141 0.12 25.14 6.85
N ALA A 142 0.60 25.84 5.83
CA ALA A 142 0.81 25.23 4.52
C ALA A 142 1.75 24.03 4.64
N ALA A 143 1.35 22.89 4.08
CA ALA A 143 2.07 21.63 4.19
C ALA A 143 2.28 20.98 2.83
N GLN A 144 3.33 20.19 2.73
CA GLN A 144 3.69 19.42 1.56
C GLN A 144 3.49 17.93 1.83
N VAL A 145 3.09 17.19 0.80
CA VAL A 145 3.00 15.73 0.87
C VAL A 145 3.87 15.15 -0.23
N VAL A 146 4.81 14.27 0.13
CA VAL A 146 5.71 13.63 -0.81
C VAL A 146 5.44 12.14 -0.83
N LEU A 147 4.98 11.62 -1.98
CA LEU A 147 4.76 10.20 -2.24
C LEU A 147 6.01 9.64 -2.93
N LEU A 148 6.85 8.90 -2.21
CA LEU A 148 8.06 8.28 -2.77
C LEU A 148 7.74 6.88 -3.30
N GLY A 149 8.05 6.62 -4.57
CA GLY A 149 7.57 5.41 -5.26
C GLY A 149 6.06 5.48 -5.46
N ALA A 150 5.56 6.62 -5.97
CA ALA A 150 4.14 6.92 -6.06
C ALA A 150 3.34 5.87 -6.85
N GLY A 151 3.95 5.16 -7.80
CA GLY A 151 3.32 4.12 -8.60
C GLY A 151 1.96 4.54 -9.16
N MET A 152 0.97 3.67 -8.96
CA MET A 152 -0.44 3.92 -9.29
C MET A 152 -1.22 4.55 -8.13
N ASP A 153 -0.59 5.24 -7.18
CA ASP A 153 -1.30 6.03 -6.17
C ASP A 153 -2.09 7.17 -6.83
N ALA A 154 -3.32 7.37 -6.35
CA ALA A 154 -4.28 8.36 -6.80
C ALA A 154 -4.74 9.31 -5.68
N ARG A 155 -4.06 9.33 -4.52
CA ARG A 155 -4.42 10.18 -3.36
C ARG A 155 -4.59 11.65 -3.71
N ALA A 156 -3.72 12.22 -4.54
CA ALA A 156 -3.82 13.60 -5.02
C ALA A 156 -5.15 13.90 -5.75
N TYR A 157 -5.79 12.87 -6.30
CA TYR A 157 -7.07 12.96 -7.00
C TYR A 157 -8.29 12.67 -6.12
N ARG A 158 -8.13 11.98 -4.99
CA ARG A 158 -9.26 11.46 -4.19
C ARG A 158 -9.33 11.89 -2.73
N LEU A 159 -8.24 12.36 -2.12
CA LEU A 159 -8.23 12.72 -0.70
C LEU A 159 -8.51 14.22 -0.49
N SER A 160 -9.66 14.53 0.10
CA SER A 160 -10.11 15.91 0.37
C SER A 160 -9.21 16.67 1.35
N CYS A 161 -8.51 15.96 2.24
CA CYS A 161 -7.55 16.57 3.18
C CYS A 161 -6.34 17.21 2.47
N LEU A 162 -6.08 16.86 1.20
CA LEU A 162 -4.97 17.40 0.40
C LEU A 162 -5.31 18.72 -0.32
N LYS A 163 -6.54 19.23 -0.20
CA LYS A 163 -7.01 20.41 -0.95
C LYS A 163 -6.16 21.68 -0.78
N GLU A 164 -5.48 21.81 0.37
CA GLU A 164 -4.57 22.93 0.65
C GLU A 164 -3.08 22.55 0.58
N SER A 165 -2.78 21.30 0.21
CA SER A 165 -1.43 20.73 0.24
C SER A 165 -0.84 20.61 -1.16
N ASN A 166 0.43 20.98 -1.29
CA ASN A 166 1.21 20.68 -2.49
C ASN A 166 1.66 19.23 -2.43
N VAL A 167 1.27 18.42 -3.42
CA VAL A 167 1.64 17.01 -3.51
C VAL A 167 2.76 16.83 -4.51
N PHE A 168 3.74 15.99 -4.16
CA PHE A 168 4.85 15.60 -5.01
C PHE A 168 4.81 14.08 -5.19
N GLU A 169 4.74 13.63 -6.43
CA GLU A 169 4.91 12.22 -6.78
C GLU A 169 6.33 12.02 -7.31
N VAL A 170 7.13 11.24 -6.59
CA VAL A 170 8.49 10.90 -6.99
C VAL A 170 8.50 9.43 -7.43
N ASP A 171 8.80 9.19 -8.70
CA ASP A 171 8.91 7.84 -9.27
C ASP A 171 9.68 7.87 -10.59
N LEU A 172 9.90 6.69 -11.16
CA LEU A 172 10.53 6.48 -12.44
C LEU A 172 9.75 7.22 -13.56
N PRO A 173 10.46 7.84 -14.53
CA PRO A 173 9.83 8.62 -15.59
C PRO A 173 8.71 7.88 -16.33
N GLU A 174 8.94 6.61 -16.68
CA GLU A 174 7.99 5.77 -17.40
C GLU A 174 6.74 5.45 -16.58
N VAL A 175 6.85 5.28 -15.26
CA VAL A 175 5.71 5.03 -14.37
C VAL A 175 4.83 6.27 -14.28
N LEU A 176 5.45 7.44 -14.08
CA LEU A 176 4.73 8.71 -14.00
C LEU A 176 4.06 9.08 -15.33
N GLN A 177 4.74 8.87 -16.46
CA GLN A 177 4.21 9.15 -17.78
C GLN A 177 3.01 8.23 -18.08
N THR A 178 3.13 6.92 -17.86
CA THR A 178 2.04 5.97 -18.08
C THR A 178 0.82 6.29 -17.20
N LYS A 179 1.02 6.54 -15.90
CA LYS A 179 -0.07 6.96 -15.00
C LYS A 179 -0.76 8.22 -15.51
N THR A 180 0.01 9.23 -15.92
CA THR A 180 -0.52 10.51 -16.40
C THR A 180 -1.38 10.30 -17.65
N THR A 181 -0.90 9.54 -18.62
CA THR A 181 -1.64 9.27 -19.86
C THR A 181 -2.93 8.49 -19.58
N ILE A 182 -2.89 7.51 -18.69
CA ILE A 182 -4.10 6.75 -18.27
C ILE A 182 -5.14 7.68 -17.64
N LEU A 183 -4.73 8.56 -16.72
CA LEU A 183 -5.65 9.50 -16.06
C LEU A 183 -6.16 10.59 -17.01
N GLN A 184 -5.37 11.00 -17.99
CA GLN A 184 -5.78 11.95 -19.02
C GLN A 184 -6.85 11.34 -19.93
N ALA A 185 -6.70 10.07 -20.35
CA ALA A 185 -7.73 9.37 -21.12
C ALA A 185 -9.08 9.32 -20.40
N ALA A 186 -9.07 9.22 -19.06
CA ALA A 186 -10.29 9.31 -18.25
C ALA A 186 -10.94 10.68 -18.29
N THR A 187 -10.14 11.73 -18.31
CA THR A 187 -10.61 13.12 -18.36
C THR A 187 -11.23 13.48 -19.72
N GLU A 188 -10.68 12.92 -20.79
CA GLU A 188 -11.13 13.17 -22.16
C GLU A 188 -12.40 12.38 -22.53
N SER A 189 -12.64 11.22 -21.90
CA SER A 189 -13.80 10.36 -22.19
C SER A 189 -15.09 10.77 -21.46
N THR A 190 -15.02 11.59 -20.40
CA THR A 190 -16.20 12.05 -19.67
C THR A 190 -16.89 13.17 -20.44
N ASN A 191 -17.91 12.83 -21.25
CA ASN A 191 -18.79 13.79 -21.92
C ASN A 191 -19.67 14.60 -20.95
N ASP A 192 -19.75 14.17 -19.68
CA ASP A 192 -20.32 14.93 -18.59
C ASP A 192 -19.19 15.63 -17.81
N HIS A 193 -19.43 16.87 -17.38
CA HIS A 193 -18.49 17.78 -16.69
C HIS A 193 -17.85 17.28 -15.37
N GLN A 194 -17.85 15.98 -15.07
CA GLN A 194 -17.01 15.36 -14.04
C GLN A 194 -15.61 15.11 -14.61
N HIS A 195 -14.89 16.19 -14.91
CA HIS A 195 -13.45 16.12 -15.15
C HIS A 195 -12.79 15.39 -13.98
N VAL A 196 -11.75 14.57 -14.24
CA VAL A 196 -10.85 14.08 -13.19
C VAL A 196 -10.18 15.28 -12.56
N MET A 197 -10.86 15.88 -11.60
CA MET A 197 -10.42 17.08 -10.95
C MET A 197 -9.47 16.67 -9.85
N MET A 198 -8.24 17.15 -9.96
CA MET A 198 -7.26 17.03 -8.90
C MET A 198 -7.86 17.60 -7.62
N THR A 199 -7.88 16.79 -6.56
CA THR A 199 -8.42 17.21 -5.27
C THR A 199 -7.38 18.01 -4.48
N SER A 200 -6.09 17.72 -4.67
CA SER A 200 -4.99 18.46 -4.05
C SER A 200 -4.79 19.87 -4.60
N LYS A 201 -4.17 20.76 -3.82
CA LYS A 201 -3.84 22.13 -4.27
C LYS A 201 -2.97 22.17 -5.53
N SER A 202 -1.97 21.30 -5.57
CA SER A 202 -1.10 21.09 -6.73
C SER A 202 -0.53 19.68 -6.71
N LEU A 203 -0.17 19.16 -7.89
CA LEU A 203 0.48 17.88 -8.08
C LEU A 203 1.70 18.07 -8.98
N ASN A 204 2.88 17.88 -8.39
CA ASN A 204 4.15 17.99 -9.10
C ASN A 204 4.74 16.58 -9.28
N ARG A 205 4.93 16.17 -10.52
CA ARG A 205 5.52 14.87 -10.86
C ARG A 205 7.02 15.04 -11.03
N VAL A 206 7.77 14.32 -10.21
CA VAL A 206 9.23 14.39 -10.13
C VAL A 206 9.79 13.08 -10.68
N ALA A 207 10.17 13.11 -11.95
CA ALA A 207 10.77 11.97 -12.64
C ALA A 207 12.18 11.70 -12.09
N ALA A 208 12.27 10.79 -11.12
CA ALA A 208 13.50 10.46 -10.41
C ALA A 208 13.45 9.04 -9.84
N ASP A 209 14.59 8.35 -9.93
CA ASP A 209 14.83 7.15 -9.16
C ASP A 209 15.34 7.54 -7.77
N ILE A 210 14.67 7.12 -6.70
CA ILE A 210 15.06 7.42 -5.31
C ILE A 210 16.40 6.76 -4.90
N ARG A 211 16.95 5.89 -5.74
CA ARG A 211 18.29 5.31 -5.60
C ARG A 211 19.40 6.25 -6.11
N ASP A 212 19.06 7.23 -6.95
CA ASP A 212 20.03 8.15 -7.53
C ASP A 212 20.32 9.33 -6.60
N LYS A 213 21.56 9.81 -6.55
CA LYS A 213 21.96 10.88 -5.63
C LYS A 213 21.25 12.22 -5.86
N ASP A 214 20.66 12.43 -7.03
CA ASP A 214 20.07 13.70 -7.45
C ASP A 214 18.55 13.79 -7.26
N TRP A 215 17.88 12.73 -6.75
CA TRP A 215 16.41 12.73 -6.62
C TRP A 215 15.88 13.87 -5.74
N LEU A 216 16.59 14.19 -4.64
CA LEU A 216 16.20 15.27 -3.73
C LEU A 216 16.37 16.64 -4.40
N GLN A 217 17.42 16.81 -5.21
CA GLN A 217 17.63 18.03 -5.99
C GLN A 217 16.52 18.21 -7.03
N LYS A 218 16.16 17.14 -7.76
CA LYS A 218 15.03 17.15 -8.70
C LYS A 218 13.73 17.53 -7.99
N LEU A 219 13.49 16.97 -6.79
CA LEU A 219 12.33 17.30 -5.97
C LEU A 219 12.30 18.80 -5.59
N GLN A 220 13.43 19.37 -5.15
CA GLN A 220 13.56 20.81 -4.85
C GLN A 220 13.32 21.69 -6.09
N ILE A 221 13.88 21.32 -7.25
CA ILE A 221 13.66 22.03 -8.52
C ILE A 221 12.18 22.03 -8.91
N SER A 222 11.44 20.96 -8.60
CA SER A 222 9.99 20.88 -8.80
C SER A 222 9.16 21.70 -7.81
N GLY A 223 9.79 22.48 -6.92
CA GLY A 223 9.11 23.38 -5.99
C GLY A 223 8.96 22.82 -4.56
N PHE A 224 9.63 21.71 -4.23
CA PHE A 224 9.71 21.26 -2.84
C PHE A 224 10.53 22.24 -1.99
N ASP A 225 10.04 22.56 -0.79
CA ASP A 225 10.69 23.50 0.13
C ASP A 225 11.02 22.78 1.45
N PRO A 226 12.32 22.53 1.74
CA PRO A 226 12.73 21.78 2.92
C PRO A 226 12.40 22.48 4.25
N GLU A 227 12.06 23.77 4.25
CA GLU A 227 11.70 24.51 5.46
C GLU A 227 10.19 24.43 5.77
N LYS A 228 9.37 23.86 4.88
CA LYS A 228 7.92 23.69 5.10
C LYS A 228 7.56 22.34 5.70
N ASN A 229 6.54 22.35 6.54
CA ASN A 229 6.00 21.14 7.16
C ASN A 229 5.68 20.09 6.09
N THR A 230 6.17 18.87 6.28
CA THR A 230 6.11 17.83 5.24
C THR A 230 5.63 16.50 5.79
N VAL A 231 4.68 15.86 5.10
CA VAL A 231 4.33 14.44 5.26
C VAL A 231 5.02 13.64 4.15
N TRP A 232 5.92 12.75 4.53
CA TRP A 232 6.58 11.80 3.63
C TRP A 232 5.86 10.46 3.68
N VAL A 233 5.52 9.91 2.52
CA VAL A 233 4.80 8.64 2.40
C VAL A 233 5.67 7.67 1.61
N LEU A 234 6.07 6.59 2.27
CA LEU A 234 6.82 5.48 1.70
C LEU A 234 5.96 4.21 1.83
N GLU A 235 4.87 4.16 1.07
CA GLU A 235 3.98 2.99 1.03
C GLU A 235 4.50 1.96 0.04
N GLY A 236 4.96 0.82 0.56
CA GLY A 236 5.26 -0.36 -0.22
C GLY A 236 6.53 -0.26 -1.06
N ILE A 237 7.48 0.59 -0.67
CA ILE A 237 8.70 0.87 -1.43
C ILE A 237 9.99 0.43 -0.71
N LEU A 238 10.07 0.59 0.61
CA LEU A 238 11.33 0.45 1.36
C LEU A 238 11.99 -0.92 1.18
N TYR A 239 11.20 -1.99 1.20
CA TYR A 239 11.71 -3.36 1.12
C TYR A 239 12.25 -3.74 -0.27
N TYR A 240 12.04 -2.92 -1.31
CA TYR A 240 12.68 -3.09 -2.63
C TYR A 240 14.04 -2.40 -2.75
N LEU A 241 14.39 -1.55 -1.79
CA LEU A 241 15.68 -0.88 -1.77
C LEU A 241 16.73 -1.78 -1.12
N SER A 242 17.99 -1.66 -1.57
CA SER A 242 19.10 -2.21 -0.80
C SER A 242 19.15 -1.55 0.59
N HIS A 243 19.77 -2.21 1.55
CA HIS A 243 19.91 -1.65 2.90
C HIS A 243 20.55 -0.26 2.89
N SER A 244 21.59 -0.03 2.08
CA SER A 244 22.23 1.29 1.99
C SER A 244 21.28 2.37 1.48
N HIS A 245 20.53 2.12 0.41
CA HIS A 245 19.60 3.09 -0.16
C HIS A 245 18.41 3.36 0.77
N ALA A 246 17.83 2.32 1.39
CA ALA A 246 16.75 2.50 2.36
C ALA A 246 17.20 3.37 3.54
N MET A 247 18.39 3.11 4.09
CA MET A 247 18.94 3.89 5.20
C MET A 247 19.29 5.32 4.80
N GLU A 248 19.76 5.54 3.57
CA GLU A 248 20.04 6.87 3.03
C GLU A 248 18.76 7.71 2.90
N VAL A 249 17.71 7.15 2.28
CA VAL A 249 16.40 7.80 2.16
C VAL A 249 15.83 8.15 3.54
N LEU A 250 15.83 7.20 4.49
CA LEU A 250 15.32 7.43 5.84
C LEU A 250 16.11 8.52 6.58
N LYS A 251 17.44 8.58 6.41
CA LYS A 251 18.29 9.64 7.00
C LYS A 251 18.02 11.01 6.39
N ILE A 252 17.85 11.08 5.07
CA ILE A 252 17.49 12.32 4.38
C ILE A 252 16.18 12.88 4.96
N ILE A 253 15.16 12.04 5.10
CA ILE A 253 13.87 12.45 5.65
C ILE A 253 14.00 12.84 7.13
N ALA A 254 14.76 12.06 7.93
CA ALA A 254 14.97 12.39 9.34
C ALA A 254 15.67 13.75 9.52
N ASN A 255 16.63 14.10 8.66
CA ASN A 255 17.30 15.40 8.70
C ASN A 255 16.33 16.58 8.54
N ASN A 256 15.21 16.43 7.80
CA ASN A 256 14.20 17.48 7.70
C ASN A 256 13.54 17.82 9.05
N CYS A 257 13.55 16.90 10.03
CA CYS A 257 13.06 17.17 11.38
C CYS A 257 13.83 18.31 12.07
N THR A 258 15.06 18.61 11.63
CA THR A 258 15.87 19.71 12.17
C THR A 258 15.46 21.08 11.62
N LEU A 259 14.73 21.11 10.50
CA LEU A 259 14.32 22.34 9.80
C LEU A 259 12.83 22.65 10.00
N THR A 260 11.99 21.61 10.05
CA THR A 260 10.54 21.80 10.02
C THR A 260 9.80 20.62 10.66
N GLN A 261 8.50 20.79 10.94
CA GLN A 261 7.71 19.68 11.45
C GLN A 261 7.53 18.63 10.34
N THR A 262 8.07 17.45 10.57
CA THR A 262 8.15 16.38 9.59
C THR A 262 7.44 15.16 10.12
N VAL A 263 6.61 14.53 9.28
CA VAL A 263 5.97 13.24 9.55
C VAL A 263 6.39 12.27 8.46
N LEU A 264 6.89 11.10 8.86
CA LEU A 264 7.15 9.95 8.01
C LEU A 264 6.05 8.92 8.23
N LEU A 265 5.38 8.52 7.15
CA LEU A 265 4.48 7.38 7.09
C LEU A 265 5.14 6.32 6.22
N ALA A 266 5.37 5.13 6.75
CA ALA A 266 6.07 4.06 6.02
C ALA A 266 5.57 2.68 6.44
N ASP A 267 5.72 1.71 5.55
CA ASP A 267 5.55 0.30 5.90
C ASP A 267 6.90 -0.45 5.88
N PHE A 268 7.07 -1.35 6.85
CA PHE A 268 8.27 -2.17 7.01
C PHE A 268 7.90 -3.64 7.03
N MET A 269 8.69 -4.45 6.35
CA MET A 269 8.64 -5.90 6.48
C MET A 269 9.63 -6.36 7.54
N ASN A 270 9.26 -7.39 8.29
CA ASN A 270 10.19 -8.10 9.17
C ASN A 270 11.03 -9.12 8.37
N LYS A 271 12.08 -9.68 8.98
CA LYS A 271 13.02 -10.58 8.27
C LYS A 271 12.35 -11.80 7.61
N PRO A 272 11.48 -12.57 8.29
CA PRO A 272 10.73 -13.65 7.66
C PRO A 272 10.01 -13.26 6.37
N SER A 273 9.38 -12.08 6.33
CA SER A 273 8.65 -11.59 5.15
C SER A 273 9.54 -11.44 3.91
N THR A 274 10.81 -11.08 4.07
CA THR A 274 11.72 -10.93 2.92
C THR A 274 12.27 -12.26 2.44
N THR A 275 12.41 -13.24 3.32
CA THR A 275 12.93 -14.57 2.97
C THR A 275 11.93 -15.46 2.23
N LEU A 276 10.63 -15.16 2.31
CA LEU A 276 9.60 -15.87 1.54
C LEU A 276 9.61 -15.52 0.05
N SER A 277 10.21 -14.39 -0.33
CA SER A 277 10.35 -13.96 -1.73
C SER A 277 11.74 -14.30 -2.23
N SER A 278 11.83 -15.11 -3.28
CA SER A 278 13.09 -15.69 -3.74
C SER A 278 14.06 -14.72 -4.43
N SER A 279 13.86 -13.40 -4.40
CA SER A 279 14.87 -12.44 -4.89
C SER A 279 14.55 -10.94 -4.76
N VAL A 280 13.30 -10.52 -4.53
CA VAL A 280 12.89 -9.12 -4.84
C VAL A 280 12.99 -8.16 -3.63
N PHE A 281 13.02 -8.69 -2.40
CA PHE A 281 13.08 -7.86 -1.20
C PHE A 281 14.48 -7.83 -0.61
N HIS A 282 15.02 -6.63 -0.42
CA HIS A 282 16.42 -6.40 -0.04
C HIS A 282 16.58 -5.68 1.30
N PHE A 283 15.49 -5.11 1.84
CA PHE A 283 15.49 -4.41 3.12
C PHE A 283 14.35 -4.89 4.02
N TYR A 284 14.65 -4.97 5.32
CA TYR A 284 13.71 -5.31 6.37
C TYR A 284 14.11 -4.60 7.66
N SER A 285 13.15 -4.49 8.58
CA SER A 285 13.41 -4.14 9.98
C SER A 285 12.44 -4.90 10.88
N ASP A 286 12.97 -5.65 11.83
CA ASP A 286 12.14 -6.32 12.85
C ASP A 286 11.63 -5.32 13.90
N TRP A 287 12.33 -4.18 14.05
CA TRP A 287 12.10 -3.16 15.08
C TRP A 287 12.20 -1.73 14.49
N PRO A 288 11.30 -1.33 13.57
CA PRO A 288 11.36 0.00 12.99
C PRO A 288 11.12 1.11 14.03
N ASP A 289 10.42 0.80 15.11
CA ASP A 289 10.24 1.63 16.31
C ASP A 289 11.53 1.87 17.11
N HIS A 290 12.58 1.07 16.91
CA HIS A 290 13.92 1.35 17.45
C HIS A 290 14.85 1.96 16.40
N LEU A 291 14.66 1.58 15.13
CA LEU A 291 15.43 2.10 14.01
C LEU A 291 15.21 3.60 13.81
N LEU A 292 13.96 4.05 13.74
CA LEU A 292 13.64 5.43 13.39
C LEU A 292 14.11 6.45 14.44
N PRO A 293 14.00 6.20 15.76
CA PRO A 293 14.60 7.09 16.75
C PRO A 293 16.11 7.23 16.61
N SER A 294 16.82 6.14 16.24
CA SER A 294 18.27 6.19 16.00
C SER A 294 18.68 7.08 14.81
N LEU A 295 17.72 7.46 13.96
CA LEU A 295 17.92 8.36 12.83
C LEU A 295 17.54 9.81 13.13
N GLY A 296 16.92 10.10 14.28
CA GLY A 296 16.56 11.46 14.71
C GLY A 296 15.07 11.76 14.78
N PHE A 297 14.18 10.77 14.59
CA PHE A 297 12.75 10.94 14.87
C PHE A 297 12.50 10.91 16.39
N SER A 298 11.73 11.87 16.91
CA SER A 298 11.46 12.01 18.35
C SER A 298 10.23 11.24 18.82
N ASP A 299 9.23 11.05 17.96
CA ASP A 299 8.02 10.29 18.25
C ASP A 299 7.79 9.23 17.18
N VAL A 300 7.65 7.97 17.59
CA VAL A 300 7.48 6.83 16.69
C VAL A 300 6.38 5.91 17.21
N LYS A 301 5.34 5.74 16.40
CA LYS A 301 4.25 4.81 16.63
C LYS A 301 4.28 3.71 15.60
N LEU A 302 4.25 2.47 16.08
CA LEU A 302 4.20 1.26 15.27
C LEU A 302 2.86 0.56 15.47
N SER A 303 2.22 0.21 14.35
CA SER A 303 1.04 -0.64 14.29
C SER A 303 1.33 -1.91 13.48
N GLN A 304 0.65 -2.99 13.82
CA GLN A 304 0.57 -4.21 13.04
C GLN A 304 -0.82 -4.35 12.43
N ILE A 305 -0.91 -5.03 11.29
CA ILE A 305 -2.21 -5.43 10.73
C ILE A 305 -3.01 -6.20 11.79
N GLY A 306 -4.20 -5.72 12.11
CA GLY A 306 -5.05 -6.25 13.19
C GLY A 306 -5.02 -5.46 14.50
N ASP A 307 -4.13 -4.48 14.65
CA ASP A 307 -4.20 -3.54 15.78
C ASP A 307 -5.45 -2.65 15.71
N PRO A 308 -5.88 -2.06 16.85
CA PRO A 308 -7.08 -1.22 16.89
C PRO A 308 -7.09 -0.05 15.90
N ASP A 309 -5.92 0.45 15.49
CA ASP A 309 -5.80 1.51 14.47
C ASP A 309 -5.38 0.99 13.08
N ALA A 310 -5.26 -0.33 12.91
CA ALA A 310 -4.82 -0.98 11.67
C ALA A 310 -5.62 -2.27 11.38
N HIS A 311 -6.94 -2.26 11.65
CA HIS A 311 -7.83 -3.38 11.34
C HIS A 311 -9.03 -2.99 10.46
N PHE A 312 -9.55 -1.76 10.59
CA PHE A 312 -10.68 -1.21 9.83
C PHE A 312 -11.93 -2.11 9.78
N ARG A 313 -12.11 -2.95 10.81
CA ARG A 313 -13.14 -4.00 10.84
C ARG A 313 -13.09 -4.92 9.61
N LEU A 314 -11.93 -5.15 9.02
CA LEU A 314 -11.76 -6.06 7.86
C LEU A 314 -11.27 -7.46 8.26
N LEU A 315 -10.85 -7.64 9.52
CA LEU A 315 -10.25 -8.86 10.05
C LEU A 315 -11.16 -9.51 11.09
N HIS A 316 -12.32 -10.00 10.63
CA HIS A 316 -13.38 -10.51 11.51
C HIS A 316 -13.10 -11.89 12.12
N ASP A 317 -12.35 -12.74 11.42
CA ASP A 317 -12.05 -14.09 11.90
C ASP A 317 -10.91 -14.04 12.94
N PRO A 318 -11.13 -14.46 14.20
CA PRO A 318 -10.07 -14.54 15.21
C PRO A 318 -8.92 -15.47 14.80
N LEU A 319 -9.19 -16.46 13.94
CA LEU A 319 -8.20 -17.39 13.39
C LEU A 319 -7.54 -16.87 12.11
N ASN A 320 -7.87 -15.65 11.68
CA ASN A 320 -7.14 -14.96 10.63
C ASN A 320 -5.65 -14.87 11.01
N LEU A 321 -4.78 -15.03 10.01
CA LEU A 321 -3.35 -15.11 10.24
C LEU A 321 -2.78 -13.85 10.91
N PHE A 322 -3.25 -12.66 10.56
CA PHE A 322 -2.79 -11.41 11.20
C PHE A 322 -3.15 -11.39 12.69
N ASN A 323 -4.33 -11.88 13.05
CA ASN A 323 -4.75 -11.99 14.46
C ASN A 323 -3.88 -12.99 15.23
N LYS A 324 -3.51 -14.12 14.61
CA LYS A 324 -2.56 -15.08 15.19
C LYS A 324 -1.15 -14.50 15.34
N LEU A 325 -0.65 -13.80 14.32
CA LEU A 325 0.70 -13.22 14.34
C LEU A 325 0.84 -12.14 15.40
N ARG A 326 -0.23 -11.38 15.65
CA ARG A 326 -0.28 -10.29 16.65
C ARG A 326 -0.23 -10.79 18.09
N SER A 327 -0.71 -12.01 18.36
CA SER A 327 -0.60 -12.61 19.70
C SER A 327 0.79 -13.19 19.99
N LEU A 328 1.67 -13.29 18.99
CA LEU A 328 3.03 -13.80 19.13
C LEU A 328 4.04 -12.67 19.34
N PRO A 329 5.06 -12.87 20.20
CA PRO A 329 6.18 -11.93 20.32
C PRO A 329 6.84 -11.64 18.97
N ARG A 330 7.17 -10.37 18.71
CA ARG A 330 7.87 -9.94 17.48
C ARG A 330 9.24 -10.61 17.27
N SER A 331 9.88 -11.04 18.36
CA SER A 331 11.16 -11.78 18.31
C SER A 331 11.03 -13.17 17.69
N LEU A 332 9.81 -13.74 17.61
CA LEU A 332 9.58 -15.03 16.95
C LEU A 332 9.54 -14.87 15.42
N GLN A 333 10.46 -15.57 14.77
CA GLN A 333 10.58 -15.63 13.31
C GLN A 333 9.77 -16.77 12.68
N THR A 334 9.45 -17.81 13.44
CA THR A 334 8.61 -18.95 13.03
C THR A 334 7.50 -19.19 14.04
N HIS A 335 6.36 -19.65 13.54
CA HIS A 335 5.17 -19.92 14.35
C HIS A 335 5.42 -21.23 15.13
N PRO A 336 5.17 -21.25 16.45
CA PRO A 336 5.49 -22.41 17.29
C PRO A 336 4.68 -23.67 16.92
N ASP A 337 3.42 -23.50 16.51
CA ASP A 337 2.52 -24.65 16.28
C ASP A 337 2.72 -25.35 14.92
N ASP A 338 3.01 -24.60 13.85
CA ASP A 338 3.03 -25.13 12.48
C ASP A 338 4.35 -24.86 11.73
N GLY A 339 5.31 -24.20 12.38
CA GLY A 339 6.64 -23.91 11.82
C GLY A 339 6.63 -22.89 10.68
N THR A 340 5.49 -22.29 10.35
CA THR A 340 5.40 -21.31 9.26
C THR A 340 6.16 -20.02 9.61
N PRO A 341 6.79 -19.32 8.64
CA PRO A 341 7.45 -18.05 8.93
C PRO A 341 6.46 -16.99 9.42
N CYS A 342 6.82 -16.28 10.50
CA CYS A 342 5.99 -15.22 11.06
C CYS A 342 6.20 -13.92 10.27
N CYS A 343 5.54 -13.82 9.12
CA CYS A 343 5.66 -12.68 8.21
C CYS A 343 4.78 -11.50 8.67
N ARG A 344 5.42 -10.38 8.98
CA ARG A 344 4.77 -9.16 9.47
C ARG A 344 4.99 -8.01 8.51
N LEU A 345 3.96 -7.17 8.42
CA LEU A 345 4.01 -5.83 7.88
C LEU A 345 3.70 -4.87 9.04
N TYR A 346 4.65 -3.98 9.32
CA TYR A 346 4.51 -2.91 10.28
C TYR A 346 4.12 -1.64 9.56
N LEU A 347 3.11 -0.94 10.05
CA LEU A 347 2.72 0.40 9.61
C LEU A 347 3.25 1.38 10.64
N VAL A 348 4.09 2.32 10.21
CA VAL A 348 4.86 3.15 11.12
C VAL A 348 4.63 4.61 10.79
N GLN A 349 4.25 5.37 11.83
CA GLN A 349 4.25 6.82 11.82
C GLN A 349 5.42 7.28 12.69
N ALA A 350 6.33 8.05 12.13
CA ALA A 350 7.39 8.72 12.86
C ALA A 350 7.31 10.22 12.63
N SER A 351 7.68 11.03 13.62
CA SER A 351 7.68 12.48 13.49
C SER A 351 8.79 13.15 14.28
N GLY A 352 9.08 14.39 13.90
CA GLY A 352 10.03 15.26 14.58
C GLY A 352 9.86 16.72 14.16
N SER A 353 10.42 17.62 14.95
CA SER A 353 10.38 19.07 14.68
C SER A 353 11.58 19.80 15.29
N PRO A 354 11.96 20.98 14.76
CA PRO A 354 12.99 21.80 15.37
C PRO A 354 12.51 22.17 16.76
N ASN A 355 13.29 21.87 17.79
CA ASN A 355 13.02 22.10 19.22
C ASN A 355 12.32 20.97 19.99
N GLN A 356 12.07 19.80 19.42
CA GLN A 356 11.76 18.61 20.23
C GLN A 356 13.07 17.92 20.66
N THR A 357 13.28 17.80 21.98
CA THR A 357 14.34 16.94 22.53
C THR A 357 13.97 15.48 22.31
N ILE A 358 14.91 14.72 21.73
CA ILE A 358 14.83 13.26 21.64
C ILE A 358 14.88 12.72 23.09
N PRO A 359 13.92 11.87 23.53
CA PRO A 359 13.88 11.32 24.88
C PRO A 359 15.13 10.54 25.29
#